data_AF-A0A2V6Z3M0-F1
#
_entry.id   AF-A0A2V6Z3M0-F1
#
_cell.length_a   1.000
_cell.length_b   1.000
_cell.length_c   1.000
_cell.angle_alpha   90.00
_cell.angle_beta   90.00
_cell.angle_gamma   90.00
#
_symmetry.space_group_name_H-M   'P 1'
#
loop_
_entity.id
_entity.type
_entity.pdbx_description
1 polymer ?
#
loop_
_entity_poly.entity_id
_entity_poly.type
_entity_poly.pdbx_seq_one_letter_code
_entity_poly.pdbx_strand_id
1 'polypeptide(L)'
;MEEKTLLTELGVAIDTLKTLALVTVDTEESHPLALPEPPAPDKVVEYERHMNAISKQVAPRHQSLPAASLRDYRAGFPDRAGSYLLELVSQLLREPEYVTALSPAAQKRLQGCVMDLREL
;
A
#
# COMPACT_ATOMS: atom_id res chain seq x y z
N MET A 1 4.32 -18.21 4.47
CA MET A 1 4.10 -16.99 3.65
C MET A 1 3.89 -17.43 2.22
N GLU A 2 2.79 -17.03 1.61
CA GLU A 2 2.52 -17.24 0.18
C GLU A 2 2.99 -16.01 -0.61
N GLU A 3 4.20 -16.09 -1.16
CA GLU A 3 4.84 -15.01 -1.92
C GLU A 3 3.92 -14.42 -3.01
N LYS A 4 3.28 -15.28 -3.81
CA LYS A 4 2.40 -14.86 -4.91
C LYS A 4 1.21 -14.06 -4.39
N THR A 5 0.62 -14.48 -3.27
CA THR A 5 -0.51 -13.81 -2.64
C THR A 5 -0.07 -12.43 -2.15
N LEU A 6 1.01 -12.34 -1.37
CA LEU A 6 1.53 -11.06 -0.85
C LEU A 6 1.81 -10.05 -1.98
N LEU A 7 2.50 -10.47 -3.05
CA LEU A 7 2.84 -9.58 -4.17
C LEU A 7 1.62 -9.11 -4.96
N THR A 8 0.62 -9.99 -5.11
CA THR A 8 -0.62 -9.65 -5.83
C THR A 8 -1.40 -8.60 -5.04
N GLU A 9 -1.58 -8.82 -3.74
CA GLU A 9 -2.31 -7.90 -2.87
C GLU A 9 -1.60 -6.54 -2.75
N LEU A 10 -0.26 -6.53 -2.67
CA LEU A 10 0.52 -5.29 -2.70
C LEU A 10 0.36 -4.53 -4.02
N GLY A 11 0.44 -5.22 -5.16
CA GLY A 11 0.26 -4.58 -6.47
C GLY A 11 -1.11 -3.91 -6.60
N VAL A 12 -2.18 -4.62 -6.26
CA VAL A 12 -3.55 -4.07 -6.33
C VAL A 12 -3.74 -2.90 -5.36
N ALA A 13 -3.18 -2.99 -4.15
CA ALA A 13 -3.23 -1.89 -3.18
C ALA A 13 -2.52 -0.64 -3.72
N ILE A 14 -1.34 -0.79 -4.33
CA ILE A 14 -0.58 0.32 -4.93
C ILE A 14 -1.36 0.97 -6.08
N ASP A 15 -1.94 0.18 -6.98
CA ASP A 15 -2.76 0.71 -8.08
C ASP A 15 -3.99 1.47 -7.56
N THR A 16 -4.59 1.00 -6.47
CA THR A 16 -5.70 1.68 -5.80
C THR A 16 -5.26 3.02 -5.23
N LEU A 17 -4.08 3.09 -4.63
CA LEU A 17 -3.52 4.34 -4.10
C LEU A 17 -3.19 5.34 -5.22
N LYS A 18 -2.57 4.89 -6.32
CA LYS A 18 -2.30 5.73 -7.49
C LYS A 18 -3.57 6.30 -8.09
N THR A 19 -4.62 5.49 -8.18
CA THR A 19 -5.94 5.93 -8.66
C THR A 19 -6.52 7.03 -7.76
N LEU A 20 -6.42 6.88 -6.44
CA LEU A 20 -6.89 7.91 -5.50
C LEU A 20 -6.06 9.18 -5.61
N ALA A 21 -4.72 9.07 -5.68
CA ALA A 21 -3.82 10.21 -5.82
C ALA A 21 -4.14 11.07 -7.05
N LEU A 22 -4.41 10.44 -8.19
CA LEU A 22 -4.82 11.17 -9.40
C LEU A 22 -6.10 11.99 -9.21
N VAL A 23 -7.08 11.45 -8.48
CA VAL A 23 -8.33 12.18 -8.16
C VAL A 23 -8.07 13.31 -7.17
N THR A 24 -7.20 13.09 -6.18
CA THR A 24 -6.83 14.12 -5.20
C THR A 24 -6.11 15.30 -5.88
N VAL A 25 -5.17 15.03 -6.77
CA VAL A 25 -4.45 16.07 -7.53
C VAL A 25 -5.41 16.91 -8.38
N ASP A 26 -6.33 16.27 -9.12
CA ASP A 26 -7.35 16.97 -9.92
C ASP A 26 -8.23 17.89 -9.04
N THR A 27 -8.55 17.43 -7.82
CA THR A 27 -9.31 18.20 -6.84
C THR A 27 -8.52 19.38 -6.27
N GLU A 28 -7.23 19.20 -5.97
CA GLU A 28 -6.35 20.28 -5.47
C GLU A 28 -6.10 21.35 -6.55
N GLU A 29 -5.92 20.95 -7.81
CA GLU A 29 -5.77 21.88 -8.93
C GLU A 29 -7.04 22.71 -9.16
N SER A 30 -8.21 22.07 -9.05
CA SER A 30 -9.51 22.73 -9.25
C SER A 30 -9.95 23.54 -8.02
N HIS A 31 -9.64 23.07 -6.82
CA HIS A 31 -10.09 23.59 -5.53
C HIS A 31 -8.99 23.50 -4.44
N PRO A 32 -7.98 24.38 -4.44
CA PRO A 32 -6.77 24.27 -3.63
C PRO A 32 -6.93 24.38 -2.10
N LEU A 33 -8.15 24.62 -1.61
CA LEU A 33 -8.48 24.65 -0.18
C LEU A 33 -9.48 23.54 0.20
N ALA A 34 -9.88 22.68 -0.74
CA ALA A 34 -10.73 21.55 -0.45
C ALA A 34 -9.95 20.53 0.39
N LEU A 35 -10.60 20.04 1.44
CA LEU A 35 -10.11 18.86 2.13
C LEU A 35 -10.23 17.66 1.18
N PRO A 36 -9.30 16.68 1.25
CA PRO A 36 -9.40 15.49 0.43
C PRO A 36 -10.74 14.79 0.69
N GLU A 37 -11.43 14.46 -0.39
CA GLU A 37 -12.66 13.70 -0.30
C GLU A 37 -12.33 12.26 0.09
N PRO A 38 -13.03 11.69 1.09
CA PRO A 38 -12.84 10.30 1.45
C PRO A 38 -13.25 9.40 0.28
N PRO A 39 -12.56 8.26 0.06
CA PRO A 39 -12.94 7.33 -1.00
C PRO A 39 -14.35 6.79 -0.81
N ALA A 40 -14.98 6.39 -1.92
CA ALA A 40 -16.29 5.76 -1.88
C ALA A 40 -16.27 4.49 -0.98
N PRO A 41 -17.37 4.17 -0.28
CA PRO A 41 -17.39 3.06 0.67
C PRO A 41 -17.00 1.70 0.08
N ASP A 42 -17.38 1.41 -1.17
CA ASP A 42 -16.99 0.19 -1.88
C ASP A 42 -15.47 0.10 -2.06
N LYS A 43 -14.81 1.22 -2.40
CA LYS A 43 -13.35 1.31 -2.53
C LYS A 43 -12.64 1.10 -1.21
N VAL A 44 -13.19 1.63 -0.12
CA VAL A 44 -12.69 1.36 1.23
C VAL A 44 -12.79 -0.12 1.58
N VAL A 45 -13.91 -0.78 1.27
CA VAL A 45 -14.11 -2.21 1.53
C VAL A 45 -13.13 -3.07 0.72
N GLU A 46 -12.93 -2.74 -0.56
CA GLU A 46 -11.94 -3.42 -1.40
C GLU A 46 -10.53 -3.26 -0.84
N TYR A 47 -10.12 -2.03 -0.52
CA TYR A 47 -8.79 -1.75 0.03
C TYR A 47 -8.55 -2.43 1.38
N GLU A 48 -9.56 -2.44 2.26
CA GLU A 48 -9.52 -3.16 3.54
C GLU A 48 -9.31 -4.66 3.35
N ARG A 49 -9.96 -5.28 2.35
CA ARG A 49 -9.73 -6.69 2.02
C ARG A 49 -8.26 -6.94 1.67
N HIS A 50 -7.66 -6.07 0.86
CA HIS A 50 -6.25 -6.17 0.47
C HIS A 50 -5.31 -5.98 1.67
N MET A 51 -5.56 -4.99 2.53
CA MET A 51 -4.76 -4.76 3.76
C MET A 51 -4.85 -5.93 4.75
N ASN A 52 -6.03 -6.54 4.88
CA ASN A 52 -6.22 -7.72 5.71
C ASN A 52 -5.51 -8.95 5.14
N ALA A 53 -5.50 -9.13 3.82
CA ALA A 53 -4.76 -10.20 3.17
C ALA A 53 -3.24 -10.04 3.38
N ILE A 54 -2.70 -8.84 3.20
CA ILE A 54 -1.29 -8.51 3.47
C ILE A 54 -0.96 -8.77 4.95
N SER A 55 -1.80 -8.32 5.88
CA SER A 55 -1.60 -8.48 7.33
C SER A 55 -1.46 -9.95 7.76
N LYS A 56 -2.16 -10.86 7.07
CA LYS A 56 -2.06 -12.32 7.31
C LYS A 56 -0.76 -12.94 6.80
N GLN A 57 -0.07 -12.28 5.86
CA GLN A 57 1.15 -12.78 5.23
C GLN A 57 2.44 -12.28 5.90
N VAL A 58 2.35 -11.20 6.69
CA VAL A 58 3.51 -10.55 7.35
C VAL A 58 3.57 -10.91 8.83
N ALA A 59 4.76 -10.79 9.43
CA ALA A 59 4.94 -11.04 10.85
C ALA A 59 4.08 -10.07 11.70
N PRO A 60 3.66 -10.48 12.92
CA PRO A 60 2.82 -9.66 13.80
C PRO A 60 3.36 -8.24 14.05
N ARG A 61 4.69 -8.09 14.12
CA ARG A 61 5.35 -6.78 14.31
C ARG A 61 5.10 -5.78 13.18
N HIS A 62 4.75 -6.26 11.99
CA HIS A 62 4.53 -5.43 10.79
C HIS A 62 3.05 -5.17 10.50
N GLN A 63 2.13 -5.78 11.26
CA GLN A 63 0.69 -5.66 11.03
C GLN A 63 0.14 -4.25 11.31
N SER A 64 0.87 -3.42 12.06
CA SER A 64 0.51 -2.02 12.24
C SER A 64 0.62 -1.20 10.96
N LEU A 65 1.47 -1.59 10.00
CA LEU A 65 1.69 -0.84 8.76
C LEU A 65 0.49 -0.93 7.79
N PRO A 66 -0.06 -2.12 7.44
CA PRO A 66 -1.30 -2.20 6.67
C PRO A 66 -2.49 -1.52 7.36
N ALA A 67 -2.57 -1.60 8.69
CA ALA A 67 -3.65 -0.94 9.45
C ALA A 67 -3.55 0.59 9.39
N ALA A 68 -2.34 1.15 9.51
CA ALA A 68 -2.10 2.58 9.35
C ALA A 68 -2.38 3.05 7.92
N SER A 69 -1.99 2.25 6.93
CA SER A 69 -2.29 2.50 5.52
C SER A 69 -3.78 2.58 5.25
N LEU A 70 -4.56 1.61 5.74
CA LEU A 70 -6.02 1.61 5.65
C LEU A 70 -6.66 2.85 6.29
N ARG A 71 -6.16 3.27 7.46
CA ARG A 71 -6.68 4.44 8.16
C ARG A 71 -6.51 5.71 7.33
N ASP A 72 -5.32 5.93 6.77
CA ASP A 72 -5.04 7.16 6.02
C ASP A 72 -5.68 7.13 4.63
N TYR A 73 -5.85 5.94 4.03
CA TYR A 73 -6.67 5.75 2.83
C TYR A 73 -8.14 6.16 3.06
N ARG A 74 -8.75 5.69 4.16
CA ARG A 74 -10.13 6.05 4.55
C ARG A 74 -10.33 7.55 4.71
N ALA A 75 -9.27 8.26 5.06
CA ALA A 75 -9.29 9.70 5.24
C ALA A 75 -8.94 10.48 3.96
N GLY A 76 -8.74 9.80 2.82
CA GLY A 76 -8.45 10.44 1.54
C GLY A 76 -6.99 10.88 1.37
N PHE A 77 -6.04 10.30 2.12
CA PHE A 77 -4.62 10.65 2.04
C PHE A 77 -3.79 9.52 1.40
N PRO A 78 -3.77 9.40 0.05
CA PRO A 78 -3.07 8.33 -0.65
C PRO A 78 -1.56 8.30 -0.39
N ASP A 79 -0.89 9.46 -0.31
CA ASP A 79 0.58 9.51 -0.12
C ASP A 79 0.99 9.01 1.27
N ARG A 80 0.19 9.36 2.28
CA ARG A 80 0.39 8.87 3.66
C ARG A 80 0.13 7.38 3.73
N ALA A 81 -0.97 6.91 3.11
CA ALA A 81 -1.27 5.49 3.03
C ALA A 81 -0.15 4.70 2.31
N GLY A 82 0.39 5.25 1.23
CA GLY A 82 1.52 4.71 0.47
C GLY A 82 2.82 4.66 1.27
N SER A 83 3.08 5.66 2.12
CA SER A 83 4.28 5.72 2.96
C SER A 83 4.40 4.52 3.91
N TYR A 84 3.29 4.05 4.50
CA TYR A 84 3.32 2.85 5.36
C TYR A 84 3.55 1.57 4.56
N LEU A 85 3.00 1.47 3.33
CA LEU A 85 3.28 0.33 2.46
C LEU A 85 4.73 0.35 1.97
N LEU A 86 5.30 1.53 1.71
CA LEU A 86 6.70 1.69 1.35
C LEU A 86 7.61 1.22 2.48
N GLU A 87 7.30 1.62 3.71
CA GLU A 87 8.00 1.14 4.89
C GLU A 87 7.90 -0.39 5.02
N LEU A 88 6.70 -0.94 4.86
CA LEU A 88 6.47 -2.38 4.92
C LEU A 88 7.34 -3.12 3.90
N VAL A 89 7.25 -2.74 2.62
CA VAL A 89 8.01 -3.38 1.54
C VAL A 89 9.51 -3.23 1.76
N SER A 90 9.97 -2.08 2.27
CA SER A 90 11.37 -1.86 2.61
C SER A 90 11.85 -2.79 3.74
N GLN A 91 11.01 -3.04 4.75
CA GLN A 91 11.30 -4.00 5.81
C GLN A 91 11.35 -5.44 5.29
N LEU A 92 10.40 -5.83 4.42
CA LEU A 92 10.40 -7.14 3.76
C LEU A 92 11.67 -7.39 2.92
N LEU A 93 12.23 -6.34 2.31
CA LEU A 93 13.47 -6.43 1.52
C LEU A 93 14.76 -6.42 2.37
N ARG A 94 14.67 -6.03 3.64
CA ARG A 94 15.84 -5.87 4.52
C ARG A 94 15.96 -6.97 5.58
N GLU A 95 14.84 -7.44 6.10
CA GLU A 95 14.84 -8.38 7.22
C GLU A 95 15.21 -9.80 6.75
N PRO A 96 16.17 -10.47 7.41
CA PRO A 96 16.66 -11.78 7.00
C PRO A 96 15.55 -12.82 6.81
N GLU A 97 14.53 -12.79 7.67
CA GLU A 97 13.42 -13.75 7.63
C GLU A 97 12.67 -13.76 6.29
N TYR A 98 12.54 -12.59 5.65
CA TYR A 98 11.89 -12.47 4.35
C TYR A 98 12.89 -12.60 3.22
N VAL A 99 14.07 -11.99 3.33
CA VAL A 99 15.11 -12.05 2.30
C VAL A 99 15.50 -13.50 2.00
N THR A 100 15.56 -14.38 3.00
CA THR A 100 15.85 -15.81 2.79
C THR A 100 14.64 -16.60 2.31
N ALA A 101 13.41 -16.14 2.59
CA ALA A 101 12.17 -16.84 2.26
C ALA A 101 11.62 -16.46 0.87
N LEU A 102 11.96 -15.28 0.35
CA LEU A 102 11.48 -14.75 -0.92
C LEU A 102 12.38 -15.17 -2.07
N SER A 103 11.76 -15.59 -3.17
CA SER A 103 12.49 -15.85 -4.40
C SER A 103 13.16 -14.57 -4.94
N PRO A 104 14.26 -14.68 -5.73
CA PRO A 104 14.86 -13.52 -6.38
C PRO A 104 13.87 -12.74 -7.27
N ALA A 105 12.92 -13.44 -7.88
CA ALA A 105 11.86 -12.82 -8.68
C ALA A 105 10.90 -12.00 -7.80
N ALA A 106 10.56 -12.50 -6.61
CA ALA A 106 9.79 -11.74 -5.61
C ALA A 106 10.50 -10.47 -5.21
N GLN A 107 11.78 -10.58 -4.86
CA GLN A 107 12.57 -9.44 -4.40
C GLN A 107 12.61 -8.35 -5.47
N LYS A 108 12.81 -8.73 -6.74
CA LYS A 108 12.74 -7.80 -7.87
C LYS A 108 11.36 -7.14 -8.02
N ARG A 109 10.27 -7.88 -7.80
CA ARG A 109 8.91 -7.33 -7.82
C ARG A 109 8.66 -6.36 -6.67
N LEU A 110 9.09 -6.69 -5.45
CA LEU A 110 9.02 -5.79 -4.30
C LEU A 110 9.84 -4.51 -4.52
N GLN A 111 11.01 -4.61 -5.16
CA GLN A 111 11.77 -3.43 -5.58
C GLN A 111 10.99 -2.56 -6.58
N GLY A 112 10.23 -3.17 -7.50
CA GLY A 112 9.28 -2.46 -8.35
C GLY A 112 8.21 -1.73 -7.55
N CYS A 113 7.59 -2.42 -6.59
CA CYS A 113 6.61 -1.80 -5.67
C CYS A 113 7.19 -0.61 -4.90
N VAL A 114 8.46 -0.66 -4.48
CA VAL A 114 9.15 0.49 -3.85
C VAL A 114 9.22 1.69 -4.79
N MET A 115 9.52 1.47 -6.07
CA MET A 115 9.53 2.56 -7.05
C MET A 115 8.14 3.14 -7.23
N ASP A 116 7.14 2.28 -7.45
CA ASP A 116 5.76 2.69 -7.63
C ASP A 116 5.21 3.50 -6.45
N LEU A 117 5.58 3.13 -5.22
CA LEU A 117 5.15 3.81 -4.00
C LEU A 117 5.90 5.13 -3.73
N ARG A 118 7.07 5.34 -4.32
CA ARG A 118 7.82 6.61 -4.25
C ARG A 118 7.36 7.64 -5.28
N GLU A 119 6.63 7.18 -6.29
CA GLU A 119 6.03 8.00 -7.34
C GLU A 119 4.58 8.42 -7.03
N LEU A 120 4.05 8.00 -5.88
CA LEU A 120 2.84 8.58 -5.28
C LEU A 120 3.16 10.00 -4.79
#